data_AF-A0AA94Y9I1-F1
#
_entry.id   AF-A0AA94Y9I1-F1
#
_cell.length_a   1.000
_cell.length_b   1.000
_cell.length_c   1.000
_cell.angle_alpha   90.00
_cell.angle_beta   90.00
_cell.angle_gamma   90.00
#
_symmetry.space_group_name_H-M   'P 1'
#
loop_
_entity.id
_entity.type
_entity.pdbx_description
1 polymer ?
#
loop_
_entity_poly.entity_id
_entity_poly.type
_entity_poly.pdbx_seq_one_letter_code
_entity_poly.pdbx_strand_id
1 'polypeptide(L)'
;MANTNLKEAKAAKNDEFYTQFHDIEIEMNAYLEYDPDVFRGKIVLLPCDDPEWSNFTRYFAAKFDELGLKKLISTSYAPDSKKYKTPYQPSLFEQEAPQFDPSKAQVKGKIFILERDKSGDGRINIDDLEWKYMEGDGDFRSKEVTELRNEADFIITNPPFSLFREFLAWIVEAGKKFAVIGNMNAITYKEVFPLIKDNKVWLGATGNGNDMVFGVPEGAKVDEKDRAKAARLGYVGNYTRLGNSCWFTSIEHGRRHEPLSLMSMADNLRFSKHKELRGKAAYDRYDNYDAIEVPFTDAIPSDYEGVMGVPISFLIKYCPEQFEILGITKTWYGIASKIYPEQIQIDHHGKESKVTKLNDGAVLLHSKVPQNETYYIVDGKYYTQVYARVLIRHIRL
;
A
#
# COMPACT_ATOMS: atom_id res chain seq x y z
N MET A 1 21.75 16.42 20.57
CA MET A 1 21.55 16.97 19.22
C MET A 1 21.25 15.85 18.22
N ALA A 2 20.06 15.23 18.30
CA ALA A 2 19.73 14.03 17.51
C ALA A 2 18.24 13.95 17.11
N ASN A 3 17.60 15.10 16.85
CA ASN A 3 16.18 15.13 16.48
C ASN A 3 15.81 16.20 15.42
N THR A 4 16.80 16.91 14.88
CA THR A 4 16.61 17.90 13.81
C THR A 4 16.64 17.25 12.43
N ASN A 5 17.61 16.35 12.18
CA ASN A 5 17.75 15.68 10.86
C ASN A 5 16.57 14.75 10.51
N LEU A 6 15.94 14.11 11.50
CA LEU A 6 14.75 13.26 11.28
C LEU A 6 13.48 14.09 11.04
N LYS A 7 13.41 15.33 11.56
CA LYS A 7 12.30 16.25 11.30
C LYS A 7 12.43 16.89 9.92
N GLU A 8 13.64 17.22 9.48
CA GLU A 8 13.91 17.77 8.14
C GLU A 8 13.70 16.71 7.03
N ALA A 9 14.09 15.46 7.27
CA ALA A 9 13.76 14.34 6.36
C ALA A 9 12.25 14.02 6.33
N LYS A 10 11.51 14.29 7.41
CA LYS A 10 10.03 14.23 7.44
C LYS A 10 9.37 15.38 6.68
N ALA A 11 10.02 16.54 6.63
CA ALA A 11 9.53 17.74 5.93
C ALA A 11 9.77 17.68 4.41
N ALA A 12 10.79 16.93 3.96
CA ALA A 12 11.15 16.76 2.55
C ALA A 12 10.45 15.59 1.85
N LYS A 13 9.24 15.19 2.29
CA LYS A 13 8.45 14.19 1.57
C LYS A 13 7.83 14.84 0.34
N ASN A 14 8.52 14.71 -0.79
CA ASN A 14 7.91 14.89 -2.09
C ASN A 14 6.72 13.92 -2.17
N ASP A 15 5.53 14.42 -2.47
CA ASP A 15 4.32 13.61 -2.63
C ASP A 15 3.97 13.41 -4.13
N GLU A 16 4.74 14.01 -5.06
CA GLU A 16 4.61 13.81 -6.51
C GLU A 16 5.46 12.61 -6.96
N PHE A 17 4.81 11.46 -7.10
CA PHE A 17 5.42 10.24 -7.63
C PHE A 17 4.61 9.74 -8.84
N TYR A 18 5.24 9.72 -10.01
CA TYR A 18 4.61 9.26 -11.25
C TYR A 18 4.82 7.76 -11.43
N THR A 19 3.74 6.99 -11.29
CA THR A 19 3.73 5.52 -11.49
C THR A 19 4.09 5.16 -12.92
N GLN A 20 4.84 4.08 -13.13
CA GLN A 20 5.15 3.62 -14.48
C GLN A 20 3.94 2.98 -15.15
N PHE A 21 3.79 3.17 -16.46
CA PHE A 21 2.71 2.56 -17.24
C PHE A 21 2.67 1.04 -17.08
N HIS A 22 3.83 0.38 -17.12
CA HIS A 22 3.93 -1.07 -17.00
C HIS A 22 3.45 -1.59 -15.64
N ASP A 23 3.72 -0.86 -14.55
CA ASP A 23 3.25 -1.26 -13.20
C ASP A 23 1.72 -1.20 -13.10
N ILE A 24 1.09 -0.23 -13.77
CA ILE A 24 -0.37 -0.11 -13.86
C ILE A 24 -0.93 -1.26 -14.72
N GLU A 25 -0.33 -1.48 -15.89
CA GLU A 25 -0.77 -2.51 -16.83
C GLU A 25 -0.75 -3.91 -16.21
N ILE A 26 0.33 -4.30 -15.53
CA ILE A 26 0.38 -5.63 -14.90
C ILE A 26 -0.68 -5.77 -13.79
N GLU A 27 -0.87 -4.75 -12.96
CA GLU A 27 -1.88 -4.80 -11.89
C GLU A 27 -3.30 -4.92 -12.46
N MET A 28 -3.64 -4.10 -13.47
CA MET A 28 -4.97 -4.14 -14.09
C MET A 28 -5.19 -5.46 -14.84
N ASN A 29 -4.16 -6.00 -15.51
CA ASN A 29 -4.23 -7.31 -16.16
C ASN A 29 -4.54 -8.43 -15.16
N ALA A 30 -3.98 -8.39 -13.95
CA ALA A 30 -4.29 -9.39 -12.93
C ALA A 30 -5.76 -9.38 -12.49
N TYR A 31 -6.44 -8.22 -12.54
CA TYR A 31 -7.89 -8.13 -12.32
C TYR A 31 -8.67 -8.69 -13.51
N LEU A 32 -8.26 -8.35 -14.75
CA LEU A 32 -8.88 -8.83 -15.99
C LEU A 32 -8.71 -10.35 -16.19
N GLU A 33 -7.58 -10.92 -15.77
CA GLU A 33 -7.34 -12.37 -15.79
C GLU A 33 -8.32 -13.13 -14.87
N TYR A 34 -8.74 -12.48 -13.77
CA TYR A 34 -9.72 -13.04 -12.85
C TYR A 34 -11.16 -12.83 -13.33
N ASP A 35 -11.49 -11.64 -13.80
CA ASP A 35 -12.78 -11.28 -14.39
C ASP A 35 -12.57 -10.39 -15.63
N PRO A 36 -12.70 -10.95 -16.85
CA PRO A 36 -12.50 -10.22 -18.10
C PRO A 36 -13.46 -9.04 -18.31
N ASP A 37 -14.58 -9.02 -17.59
CA ASP A 37 -15.62 -7.99 -17.71
C ASP A 37 -15.63 -7.02 -16.52
N VAL A 38 -14.63 -7.09 -15.62
CA VAL A 38 -14.57 -6.30 -14.37
C VAL A 38 -14.77 -4.79 -14.60
N PHE A 39 -14.29 -4.26 -15.73
CA PHE A 39 -14.41 -2.84 -16.10
C PHE A 39 -15.51 -2.55 -17.15
N ARG A 40 -16.17 -3.58 -17.70
CA ARG A 40 -17.12 -3.40 -18.81
C ARG A 40 -18.35 -2.60 -18.38
N GLY A 41 -18.64 -1.55 -19.12
CA GLY A 41 -19.75 -0.63 -18.88
C GLY A 41 -19.58 0.23 -17.62
N LYS A 42 -18.38 0.29 -17.05
CA LYS A 42 -18.10 0.97 -15.78
C LYS A 42 -17.57 2.37 -15.98
N ILE A 43 -17.75 3.18 -14.94
CA ILE A 43 -17.19 4.53 -14.82
C ILE A 43 -15.96 4.47 -13.91
N VAL A 44 -14.80 4.88 -14.43
CA VAL A 44 -13.54 4.92 -13.68
C VAL A 44 -13.18 6.37 -13.37
N LEU A 45 -12.93 6.67 -12.10
CA LEU A 45 -12.39 7.94 -11.62
C LEU A 45 -10.90 7.77 -11.27
N LEU A 46 -10.07 8.65 -11.83
CA LEU A 46 -8.64 8.77 -11.59
C LEU A 46 -8.37 10.14 -10.94
N PRO A 47 -8.61 10.28 -9.63
CA PRO A 47 -8.44 11.57 -8.98
C PRO A 47 -6.95 11.87 -8.77
N CYS A 48 -6.56 13.13 -8.89
CA CYS A 48 -5.16 13.60 -8.79
C CYS A 48 -4.29 13.22 -10.00
N ASP A 49 -4.87 12.69 -11.06
CA ASP A 49 -4.20 12.27 -12.28
C ASP A 49 -4.49 13.25 -13.42
N ASP A 50 -3.45 13.99 -13.84
CA ASP A 50 -3.51 14.79 -15.07
C ASP A 50 -3.02 13.94 -16.25
N PRO A 51 -3.72 13.89 -17.40
CA PRO A 51 -3.29 13.11 -18.57
C PRO A 51 -1.90 13.46 -19.10
N GLU A 52 -1.42 14.69 -18.86
CA GLU A 52 -0.13 15.14 -19.37
C GLU A 52 1.05 14.43 -18.70
N TRP A 53 0.88 13.96 -17.46
CA TRP A 53 1.94 13.29 -16.68
C TRP A 53 1.52 11.98 -16.01
N SER A 54 0.22 11.71 -15.87
CA SER A 54 -0.27 10.48 -15.24
C SER A 54 -0.39 9.34 -16.24
N ASN A 55 0.35 8.28 -15.98
CA ASN A 55 0.20 7.03 -16.73
C ASN A 55 -1.12 6.30 -16.41
N PHE A 56 -1.83 6.65 -15.33
CA PHE A 56 -3.18 6.09 -15.10
C PHE A 56 -4.14 6.56 -16.18
N THR A 57 -4.22 7.87 -16.40
CA THR A 57 -5.09 8.44 -17.43
C THR A 57 -4.71 7.95 -18.81
N ARG A 58 -3.40 7.90 -19.12
CA ARG A 58 -2.90 7.38 -20.39
C ARG A 58 -3.25 5.90 -20.59
N TYR A 59 -3.12 5.06 -19.57
CA TYR A 59 -3.48 3.64 -19.65
C TYR A 59 -4.97 3.46 -19.92
N PHE A 60 -5.83 4.04 -19.10
CA PHE A 60 -7.28 3.85 -19.24
C PHE A 60 -7.84 4.51 -20.50
N ALA A 61 -7.27 5.63 -20.96
CA ALA A 61 -7.66 6.25 -22.23
C ALA A 61 -7.22 5.40 -23.42
N ALA A 62 -5.99 4.89 -23.42
CA ALA A 62 -5.48 4.03 -24.50
C ALA A 62 -6.21 2.68 -24.57
N LYS A 63 -6.75 2.21 -23.44
CA LYS A 63 -7.46 0.93 -23.31
C LYS A 63 -8.97 1.08 -23.20
N PHE A 64 -9.52 2.26 -23.47
CA PHE A 64 -10.93 2.57 -23.21
C PHE A 64 -11.89 1.56 -23.87
N ASP A 65 -11.74 1.36 -25.18
CA ASP A 65 -12.55 0.41 -25.96
C ASP A 65 -12.28 -1.05 -25.59
N GLU A 66 -11.00 -1.41 -25.37
CA GLU A 66 -10.59 -2.78 -24.99
C GLU A 66 -11.20 -3.20 -23.64
N LEU A 67 -11.21 -2.28 -22.66
CA LEU A 67 -11.82 -2.46 -21.35
C LEU A 67 -13.36 -2.34 -21.39
N GLY A 68 -13.91 -1.82 -22.50
CA GLY A 68 -15.32 -1.57 -22.66
C GLY A 68 -15.86 -0.55 -21.66
N LEU A 69 -15.09 0.48 -21.32
CA LEU A 69 -15.48 1.50 -20.35
C LEU A 69 -16.71 2.27 -20.84
N LYS A 70 -17.54 2.71 -19.89
CA LYS A 70 -18.63 3.66 -20.17
C LYS A 70 -18.12 5.10 -20.17
N LYS A 71 -17.26 5.44 -19.21
CA LYS A 71 -16.76 6.79 -19.00
C LYS A 71 -15.48 6.75 -18.18
N LEU A 72 -14.51 7.57 -18.56
CA LEU A 72 -13.28 7.79 -17.81
C LEU A 72 -13.26 9.25 -17.35
N ILE A 73 -12.99 9.45 -16.06
CA ILE A 73 -12.92 10.77 -15.44
C ILE A 73 -11.56 10.90 -14.77
N SER A 74 -10.79 11.92 -15.13
CA SER A 74 -9.52 12.26 -14.50
C SER A 74 -9.63 13.65 -13.88
N THR A 75 -9.07 13.86 -12.69
CA THR A 75 -8.98 15.21 -12.11
C THR A 75 -7.56 15.53 -11.71
N SER A 76 -7.13 16.78 -11.86
CA SER A 76 -5.81 17.23 -11.41
C SER A 76 -5.90 18.39 -10.43
N TYR A 77 -4.95 18.41 -9.50
CA TYR A 77 -4.79 19.53 -8.58
C TYR A 77 -4.32 20.77 -9.33
N ALA A 78 -4.84 21.93 -8.92
CA ALA A 78 -4.25 23.21 -9.23
C ALA A 78 -2.77 23.20 -8.83
N PRO A 79 -1.85 23.69 -9.67
CA PRO A 79 -0.44 23.76 -9.32
C PRO A 79 -0.20 24.49 -7.99
N ASP A 80 -1.00 25.50 -7.66
CA ASP A 80 -0.87 26.20 -6.40
C ASP A 80 -1.34 25.44 -5.16
N SER A 81 -2.17 24.41 -5.31
CA SER A 81 -2.60 23.57 -4.20
C SER A 81 -1.62 22.42 -3.93
N LYS A 82 -0.66 22.18 -4.83
CA LYS A 82 0.39 21.20 -4.61
C LYS A 82 1.32 21.66 -3.49
N LYS A 83 1.56 20.74 -2.55
CA LYS A 83 2.44 20.97 -1.40
C LYS A 83 3.88 21.26 -1.82
N TYR A 84 4.34 20.62 -2.90
CA TYR A 84 5.63 20.89 -3.49
C TYR A 84 5.45 21.80 -4.70
N LYS A 85 6.01 23.00 -4.62
CA LYS A 85 5.94 24.00 -5.69
C LYS A 85 6.98 23.67 -6.76
N THR A 86 6.53 23.07 -7.85
CA THR A 86 7.29 22.99 -9.09
C THR A 86 6.93 24.19 -9.97
N PRO A 87 7.89 24.76 -10.73
CA PRO A 87 7.54 25.71 -11.78
C PRO A 87 6.50 25.06 -12.70
N TYR A 88 5.32 25.65 -12.76
CA TYR A 88 4.28 25.18 -13.66
C TYR A 88 4.56 25.73 -15.06
N GLN A 89 4.71 24.82 -16.02
CA GLN A 89 4.80 25.18 -17.42
C GLN A 89 3.64 24.50 -18.15
N PRO A 90 2.60 25.26 -18.57
CA PRO A 90 1.52 24.73 -19.39
C PRO A 90 2.09 24.06 -20.64
N SER A 91 1.60 22.89 -21.03
CA SER A 91 1.98 22.31 -22.32
C SER A 91 1.36 23.05 -23.49
N LEU A 92 1.81 22.72 -24.70
CA LEU A 92 1.18 23.18 -25.93
C LEU A 92 -0.28 22.72 -26.02
N PHE A 93 -0.59 21.50 -25.58
CA PHE A 93 -1.96 20.98 -25.54
C PHE A 93 -2.88 21.88 -24.69
N GLU A 94 -2.39 22.32 -23.52
CA GLU A 94 -3.16 23.25 -22.70
C GLU A 94 -3.25 24.64 -23.35
N GLN A 95 -2.13 25.20 -23.81
CA GLN A 95 -2.07 26.57 -24.35
C GLN A 95 -2.90 26.76 -25.62
N GLU A 96 -3.03 25.72 -26.44
CA GLU A 96 -3.80 25.75 -27.68
C GLU A 96 -5.31 25.53 -27.45
N ALA A 97 -5.72 25.15 -26.24
CA ALA A 97 -7.12 24.93 -25.92
C ALA A 97 -7.90 26.26 -25.86
N PRO A 98 -9.09 26.36 -26.50
CA PRO A 98 -9.89 27.59 -26.50
C PRO A 98 -10.26 28.13 -25.11
N GLN A 99 -10.35 27.23 -24.13
CA GLN A 99 -10.70 27.52 -22.74
C GLN A 99 -9.50 27.85 -21.85
N PHE A 100 -8.27 27.81 -22.36
CA PHE A 100 -7.07 28.10 -21.59
C PHE A 100 -7.09 29.53 -21.03
N ASP A 101 -6.79 29.64 -19.75
CA ASP A 101 -6.74 30.91 -19.05
C ASP A 101 -5.57 30.89 -18.06
N PRO A 102 -4.48 31.63 -18.32
CA PRO A 102 -3.30 31.66 -17.47
C PRO A 102 -3.61 32.01 -16.00
N SER A 103 -4.64 32.82 -15.76
CA SER A 103 -5.04 33.21 -14.41
C SER A 103 -5.72 32.07 -13.64
N LYS A 104 -6.40 31.16 -14.35
CA LYS A 104 -7.07 29.98 -13.78
C LYS A 104 -6.13 28.79 -13.69
N ALA A 105 -5.23 28.63 -14.65
CA ALA A 105 -4.32 27.50 -14.76
C ALA A 105 -3.51 27.22 -13.49
N GLN A 106 -3.16 28.27 -12.73
CA GLN A 106 -2.42 28.14 -11.46
C GLN A 106 -3.30 27.75 -10.28
N VAL A 107 -4.56 28.17 -10.24
CA VAL A 107 -5.40 28.15 -9.02
C VAL A 107 -6.62 27.22 -9.11
N LYS A 108 -6.98 26.76 -10.31
CA LYS A 108 -8.10 25.85 -10.55
C LYS A 108 -7.58 24.46 -10.90
N GLY A 109 -8.22 23.43 -10.36
CA GLY A 109 -8.04 22.08 -10.83
C GLY A 109 -8.59 21.91 -12.24
N LYS A 110 -8.24 20.81 -12.90
CA LYS A 110 -8.80 20.44 -14.20
C LYS A 110 -9.55 19.13 -14.07
N ILE A 111 -10.63 19.01 -14.84
CA ILE A 111 -11.35 17.74 -15.04
C ILE A 111 -11.22 17.35 -16.51
N PHE A 112 -10.92 16.08 -16.73
CA PHE A 112 -10.80 15.44 -18.04
C PHE A 112 -11.83 14.33 -18.13
N ILE A 113 -12.60 14.30 -19.22
CA ILE A 113 -13.67 13.32 -19.44
C ILE A 113 -13.47 12.69 -20.81
N LEU A 114 -13.54 11.36 -20.84
CA LEU A 114 -13.57 10.56 -22.06
C LEU A 114 -14.81 9.66 -22.01
N GLU A 115 -15.74 9.84 -22.96
CA GLU A 115 -17.02 9.13 -22.99
C GLU A 115 -17.58 8.87 -24.40
N ARG A 116 -17.02 9.52 -25.43
CA ARG A 116 -17.48 9.41 -26.82
C ARG A 116 -16.35 9.70 -27.79
N ASP A 117 -16.47 9.18 -29.00
CA ASP A 117 -15.59 9.48 -30.13
C ASP A 117 -15.90 10.89 -30.63
N LYS A 118 -14.99 11.83 -30.36
CA LYS A 118 -15.08 13.23 -30.75
C LYS A 118 -14.31 13.51 -32.03
N SER A 119 -13.24 12.76 -32.27
CA SER A 119 -12.40 12.83 -33.46
C SER A 119 -13.14 12.34 -34.72
N GLY A 120 -14.09 11.43 -34.54
CA GLY A 120 -14.86 10.78 -35.60
C GLY A 120 -14.09 9.65 -36.31
N ASP A 121 -13.04 9.11 -35.69
CA ASP A 121 -12.19 8.06 -36.27
C ASP A 121 -12.72 6.63 -36.03
N GLY A 122 -13.82 6.50 -35.26
CA GLY A 122 -14.48 5.26 -34.92
C GLY A 122 -13.90 4.55 -33.69
N ARG A 123 -13.01 5.20 -32.93
CA ARG A 123 -12.42 4.70 -31.69
C ARG A 123 -12.53 5.76 -30.60
N ILE A 124 -12.63 5.33 -29.34
CA ILE A 124 -12.59 6.24 -28.20
C ILE A 124 -11.21 6.14 -27.55
N ASN A 125 -10.43 7.21 -27.60
CA ASN A 125 -9.06 7.21 -27.10
C ASN A 125 -8.63 8.57 -26.51
N ILE A 126 -7.33 8.72 -26.23
CA ILE A 126 -6.78 9.93 -25.60
C ILE A 126 -6.99 11.21 -26.42
N ASP A 127 -7.11 11.11 -27.75
CA ASP A 127 -7.34 12.24 -28.64
C ASP A 127 -8.78 12.80 -28.53
N ASP A 128 -9.71 12.01 -27.99
CA ASP A 128 -11.09 12.43 -27.71
C ASP A 128 -11.26 13.07 -26.32
N LEU A 129 -10.19 13.10 -25.52
CA LEU A 129 -10.23 13.57 -24.14
C LEU A 129 -10.61 15.05 -24.07
N GLU A 130 -11.72 15.34 -23.39
CA GLU A 130 -12.21 16.70 -23.20
C GLU A 130 -11.85 17.21 -21.82
N TRP A 131 -11.38 18.46 -21.73
CA TRP A 131 -11.01 19.04 -20.45
C TRP A 131 -11.58 20.43 -20.20
N LYS A 132 -11.81 20.76 -18.93
CA LYS A 132 -12.19 22.10 -18.49
C LYS A 132 -11.64 22.40 -17.09
N TYR A 133 -11.57 23.68 -16.75
CA TYR A 133 -11.32 24.08 -15.36
C TYR A 133 -12.47 23.64 -14.45
N MET A 134 -12.10 23.22 -13.25
CA MET A 134 -13.03 22.96 -12.16
C MET A 134 -13.37 24.26 -11.42
N GLU A 135 -14.34 24.21 -10.50
CA GLU A 135 -14.64 25.36 -9.64
C GLU A 135 -13.67 25.43 -8.46
N GLY A 136 -13.21 24.29 -7.97
CA GLY A 136 -12.19 24.19 -6.94
C GLY A 136 -10.78 24.05 -7.51
N ASP A 137 -9.89 23.65 -6.61
CA ASP A 137 -8.49 23.36 -6.89
C ASP A 137 -8.23 21.89 -7.22
N GLY A 138 -9.28 21.08 -7.41
CA GLY A 138 -9.17 19.66 -7.70
C GLY A 138 -8.90 18.76 -6.49
N ASP A 139 -8.96 19.27 -5.25
CA ASP A 139 -8.83 18.43 -4.05
C ASP A 139 -9.90 17.35 -4.00
N PHE A 140 -9.51 16.09 -3.79
CA PHE A 140 -10.44 14.96 -3.70
C PHE A 140 -11.49 15.15 -2.59
N ARG A 141 -11.17 15.95 -1.56
CA ARG A 141 -12.07 16.29 -0.45
C ARG A 141 -13.11 17.33 -0.83
N SER A 142 -12.97 17.99 -1.97
CA SER A 142 -13.92 18.99 -2.45
C SER A 142 -15.28 18.35 -2.76
N LYS A 143 -16.33 19.17 -2.68
CA LYS A 143 -17.69 18.75 -3.03
C LYS A 143 -17.77 18.27 -4.49
N GLU A 144 -17.14 19.00 -5.41
CA GLU A 144 -17.15 18.66 -6.84
C GLU A 144 -16.49 17.29 -7.12
N VAL A 145 -15.32 16.98 -6.54
CA VAL A 145 -14.66 15.68 -6.75
C VAL A 145 -15.41 14.56 -6.01
N THR A 146 -16.03 14.86 -4.88
CA THR A 146 -16.90 13.92 -4.15
C THR A 146 -18.16 13.57 -4.94
N GLU A 147 -18.71 14.49 -5.73
CA GLU A 147 -19.82 14.19 -6.64
C GLU A 147 -19.38 13.25 -7.78
N LEU A 148 -18.18 13.47 -8.35
CA LEU A 148 -17.59 12.55 -9.34
C LEU A 148 -17.34 11.16 -8.75
N ARG A 149 -16.85 11.09 -7.50
CA ARG A 149 -16.69 9.84 -6.75
C ARG A 149 -18.00 9.08 -6.66
N ASN A 150 -19.09 9.80 -6.37
CA ASN A 150 -20.40 9.19 -6.20
C ASN A 150 -20.96 8.67 -7.53
N GLU A 151 -20.64 9.31 -8.66
CA GLU A 151 -20.96 8.82 -10.02
C GLU A 151 -20.14 7.58 -10.42
N ALA A 152 -18.86 7.52 -10.03
CA ALA A 152 -17.95 6.46 -10.46
C ALA A 152 -18.25 5.09 -9.84
N ASP A 153 -17.88 4.02 -10.54
CA ASP A 153 -17.88 2.64 -10.03
C ASP A 153 -16.53 2.28 -9.40
N PHE A 154 -15.44 2.73 -10.03
CA PHE A 154 -14.06 2.46 -9.64
C PHE A 154 -13.27 3.74 -9.36
N ILE A 155 -12.37 3.69 -8.38
CA ILE A 155 -11.39 4.74 -8.10
C ILE A 155 -9.99 4.14 -8.16
N ILE A 156 -9.17 4.55 -9.12
CA ILE A 156 -7.87 3.92 -9.39
C ILE A 156 -6.82 5.00 -9.53
N THR A 157 -5.81 5.03 -8.66
CA THR A 157 -4.79 6.10 -8.69
C THR A 157 -3.57 5.80 -7.79
N ASN A 158 -2.53 6.64 -7.90
CA ASN A 158 -1.49 6.79 -6.88
C ASN A 158 -1.78 8.05 -6.05
N PRO A 159 -2.50 7.94 -4.91
CA PRO A 159 -2.82 9.11 -4.11
C PRO A 159 -1.56 9.67 -3.43
N PRO A 160 -1.57 10.95 -3.02
CA PRO A 160 -0.49 11.50 -2.20
C PRO A 160 -0.26 10.64 -0.95
N PHE A 161 0.93 10.07 -0.79
CA PHE A 161 1.23 9.16 0.32
C PHE A 161 0.99 9.80 1.70
N SER A 162 1.16 11.12 1.81
CA SER A 162 0.87 11.87 3.04
C SER A 162 -0.62 11.89 3.41
N LEU A 163 -1.51 11.76 2.44
CA LEU A 163 -2.98 11.78 2.60
C LEU A 163 -3.61 10.39 2.49
N PHE A 164 -2.81 9.31 2.35
CA PHE A 164 -3.29 7.95 2.10
C PHE A 164 -4.42 7.50 3.05
N ARG A 165 -4.33 7.78 4.35
CA ARG A 165 -5.38 7.39 5.32
C ARG A 165 -6.69 8.12 5.10
N GLU A 166 -6.62 9.44 4.85
CA GLU A 166 -7.79 10.27 4.56
C GLU A 166 -8.41 9.86 3.22
N PHE A 167 -7.56 9.59 2.22
CA PHE A 167 -7.97 9.15 0.90
C PHE A 167 -8.66 7.78 0.92
N LEU A 168 -8.08 6.79 1.62
CA LEU A 168 -8.70 5.47 1.76
C LEU A 168 -10.04 5.56 2.49
N ALA A 169 -10.15 6.36 3.55
CA ALA A 169 -11.40 6.58 4.26
C ALA A 169 -12.48 7.19 3.32
N TRP A 170 -12.09 8.19 2.51
CA TRP A 170 -12.97 8.83 1.54
C TRP A 170 -13.48 7.87 0.46
N ILE A 171 -12.67 6.90 0.01
CA ILE A 171 -13.12 5.87 -0.93
C ILE A 171 -14.08 4.88 -0.26
N VAL A 172 -13.67 4.36 0.89
CA VAL A 172 -14.39 3.28 1.59
C VAL A 172 -15.75 3.74 2.09
N GLU A 173 -15.88 4.99 2.53
CA GLU A 173 -17.15 5.60 2.92
C GLU A 173 -18.21 5.54 1.81
N ALA A 174 -17.79 5.67 0.54
CA ALA A 174 -18.68 5.64 -0.61
C ALA A 174 -18.94 4.24 -1.17
N GLY A 175 -18.34 3.20 -0.59
CA GLY A 175 -18.51 1.82 -1.05
C GLY A 175 -18.03 1.56 -2.48
N LYS A 176 -17.07 2.36 -2.97
CA LYS A 176 -16.55 2.25 -4.34
C LYS A 176 -15.50 1.15 -4.43
N LYS A 177 -15.44 0.48 -5.59
CA LYS A 177 -14.33 -0.40 -5.90
C LYS A 177 -13.10 0.45 -6.18
N PHE A 178 -11.91 -0.04 -5.83
CA PHE A 178 -10.70 0.76 -5.96
C PHE A 178 -9.45 -0.08 -6.06
N ALA A 179 -8.41 0.50 -6.66
CA ALA A 179 -7.04 0.01 -6.63
C ALA A 179 -6.11 1.23 -6.50
N VAL A 180 -5.41 1.35 -5.36
CA VAL A 180 -4.63 2.53 -5.02
C VAL A 180 -3.25 2.17 -4.51
N ILE A 181 -2.24 2.94 -4.89
CA ILE A 181 -0.87 2.71 -4.41
C ILE A 181 -0.73 3.30 -3.00
N GLY A 182 -0.10 2.53 -2.12
CA GLY A 182 0.14 2.91 -0.74
C GLY A 182 1.47 2.37 -0.25
N ASN A 183 1.82 2.77 0.98
CA ASN A 183 2.99 2.23 1.65
C ASN A 183 2.61 0.98 2.46
N MET A 184 3.40 -0.09 2.38
CA MET A 184 3.15 -1.35 3.09
C MET A 184 3.06 -1.17 4.61
N ASN A 185 3.68 -0.13 5.18
CA ASN A 185 3.53 0.20 6.60
C ASN A 185 2.08 0.55 6.99
N ALA A 186 1.28 1.02 6.02
CA ALA A 186 -0.11 1.39 6.24
C ALA A 186 -0.99 0.22 6.65
N ILE A 187 -0.60 -1.03 6.32
CA ILE A 187 -1.29 -2.25 6.76
C ILE A 187 -1.52 -2.27 8.27
N THR A 188 -0.56 -1.76 9.07
CA THR A 188 -0.63 -1.83 10.53
C THR A 188 -1.33 -0.63 11.19
N TYR A 189 -1.85 0.30 10.39
CA TYR A 189 -2.56 1.47 10.90
C TYR A 189 -3.93 1.08 11.45
N LYS A 190 -4.36 1.78 12.51
CA LYS A 190 -5.63 1.53 13.20
C LYS A 190 -6.83 1.65 12.28
N GLU A 191 -6.75 2.52 11.28
CA GLU A 191 -7.84 2.77 10.33
C GLU A 191 -7.84 1.80 9.13
N VAL A 192 -6.73 1.09 8.87
CA VAL A 192 -6.55 0.24 7.67
C VAL A 192 -6.66 -1.24 8.00
N PHE A 193 -5.98 -1.70 9.06
CA PHE A 193 -5.97 -3.13 9.40
C PHE A 193 -7.37 -3.72 9.61
N PRO A 194 -8.34 -3.03 10.26
CA PRO A 194 -9.69 -3.57 10.39
C PRO A 194 -10.37 -3.84 9.04
N LEU A 195 -10.12 -3.01 8.03
CA LEU A 195 -10.65 -3.23 6.67
C LEU A 195 -10.05 -4.48 6.03
N ILE A 196 -8.77 -4.76 6.28
CA ILE A 196 -8.09 -5.97 5.82
C ILE A 196 -8.66 -7.21 6.51
N LYS A 197 -8.77 -7.14 7.85
CA LYS A 197 -9.34 -8.21 8.66
C LYS A 197 -10.76 -8.58 8.21
N ASP A 198 -11.58 -7.56 7.91
CA ASP A 198 -12.98 -7.75 7.52
C ASP A 198 -13.14 -8.04 6.02
N ASN A 199 -12.05 -8.34 5.29
CA ASN A 199 -12.05 -8.61 3.85
C ASN A 199 -12.70 -7.50 2.99
N LYS A 200 -12.61 -6.24 3.43
CA LYS A 200 -13.07 -5.07 2.65
C LYS A 200 -11.97 -4.48 1.78
N VAL A 201 -10.71 -4.71 2.16
CA VAL A 201 -9.51 -4.24 1.47
C VAL A 201 -8.45 -5.35 1.53
N TRP A 202 -7.68 -5.53 0.47
CA TRP A 202 -6.53 -6.44 0.43
C TRP A 202 -5.38 -5.82 -0.33
N LEU A 203 -4.23 -6.49 -0.31
CA LEU A 203 -3.10 -6.10 -1.15
C LEU A 203 -3.38 -6.51 -2.58
N GLY A 204 -2.94 -5.71 -3.55
CA GLY A 204 -3.11 -6.01 -4.97
C GLY A 204 -2.34 -7.25 -5.42
N ALA A 205 -2.41 -7.57 -6.71
CA ALA A 205 -1.76 -8.76 -7.24
C ALA A 205 -0.23 -8.60 -7.38
N THR A 206 0.23 -7.36 -7.59
CA THR A 206 1.62 -7.00 -7.89
C THR A 206 2.14 -5.90 -6.98
N GLY A 207 3.38 -5.45 -7.19
CA GLY A 207 4.05 -4.43 -6.36
C GLY A 207 4.32 -4.85 -4.91
N ASN A 208 3.93 -6.06 -4.51
CA ASN A 208 4.00 -6.53 -3.13
C ASN A 208 5.40 -6.99 -2.75
N GLY A 209 6.15 -6.14 -2.05
CA GLY A 209 7.49 -6.45 -1.54
C GLY A 209 8.61 -6.39 -2.59
N ASN A 210 8.31 -5.85 -3.77
CA ASN A 210 9.26 -5.57 -4.83
C ASN A 210 9.54 -4.06 -4.95
N ASP A 211 10.69 -3.72 -5.53
CA ASP A 211 11.07 -2.35 -5.79
C ASP A 211 10.18 -1.75 -6.89
N MET A 212 9.27 -0.83 -6.53
CA MET A 212 8.54 -0.01 -7.51
C MET A 212 9.33 1.27 -7.83
N VAL A 213 9.35 1.67 -9.10
CA VAL A 213 10.06 2.86 -9.56
C VAL A 213 9.06 3.95 -9.89
N PHE A 214 9.36 5.18 -9.49
CA PHE A 214 8.50 6.33 -9.73
C PHE A 214 9.29 7.45 -10.40
N GLY A 215 8.69 8.08 -11.41
CA GLY A 215 9.17 9.37 -11.89
C GLY A 215 9.00 10.41 -10.78
N VAL A 216 9.89 11.37 -10.72
CA VAL A 216 9.79 12.53 -9.83
C VAL A 216 9.99 13.81 -10.64
N PRO A 217 9.47 14.96 -10.17
CA PRO A 217 9.73 16.23 -10.82
C PRO A 217 11.23 16.54 -10.92
N GLU A 218 11.62 17.30 -11.93
CA GLU A 218 12.99 17.77 -12.05
C GLU A 218 13.40 18.58 -10.81
N GLY A 219 14.61 18.36 -10.32
CA GLY A 219 15.12 18.98 -9.10
C GLY A 219 14.57 18.39 -7.79
N ALA A 220 13.71 17.37 -7.83
CA ALA A 220 13.27 16.67 -6.63
C ALA A 220 14.46 16.02 -5.89
N LYS A 221 14.50 16.19 -4.57
CA LYS A 221 15.49 15.55 -3.70
C LYS A 221 15.15 14.07 -3.55
N VAL A 222 16.04 13.21 -4.04
CA VAL A 222 15.93 11.74 -3.97
C VAL A 222 17.17 11.19 -3.30
N ASP A 223 17.01 10.22 -2.41
CA ASP A 223 18.13 9.50 -1.77
C ASP A 223 18.99 8.82 -2.84
N GLU A 224 20.31 8.96 -2.74
CA GLU A 224 21.25 8.44 -3.74
C GLU A 224 21.13 6.92 -3.90
N LYS A 225 20.82 6.18 -2.83
CA LYS A 225 20.62 4.72 -2.88
C LYS A 225 19.35 4.35 -3.64
N ASP A 226 18.30 5.15 -3.50
CA ASP A 226 17.04 4.95 -4.22
C ASP A 226 17.22 5.24 -5.71
N ARG A 227 17.92 6.34 -6.04
CA ARG A 227 18.30 6.68 -7.42
C ARG A 227 19.20 5.62 -8.06
N ALA A 228 20.22 5.15 -7.34
CA ALA A 228 21.13 4.13 -7.84
C ALA A 228 20.42 2.79 -8.09
N LYS A 229 19.45 2.40 -7.25
CA LYS A 229 18.64 1.21 -7.50
C LYS A 229 17.68 1.38 -8.67
N ALA A 230 17.03 2.55 -8.81
CA ALA A 230 16.22 2.85 -9.99
C ALA A 230 17.04 2.73 -11.29
N ALA A 231 18.27 3.28 -11.30
CA ALA A 231 19.17 3.18 -12.45
C ALA A 231 19.56 1.72 -12.79
N ARG A 232 19.76 0.86 -11.78
CA ARG A 232 20.02 -0.58 -12.01
C ARG A 232 18.82 -1.31 -12.62
N LEU A 233 17.62 -0.80 -12.43
CA LEU A 233 16.39 -1.29 -13.04
C LEU A 233 16.12 -0.67 -14.42
N GLY A 234 17.05 0.14 -14.94
CA GLY A 234 16.94 0.77 -16.26
C GLY A 234 16.39 2.20 -16.23
N TYR A 235 16.06 2.75 -15.06
CA TYR A 235 15.47 4.08 -14.92
C TYR A 235 16.53 5.13 -14.56
N VAL A 236 17.08 5.79 -15.56
CA VAL A 236 18.09 6.85 -15.40
C VAL A 236 17.44 8.23 -15.46
N GLY A 237 17.87 9.15 -14.61
CA GLY A 237 17.39 10.54 -14.58
C GLY A 237 16.55 10.86 -13.34
N ASN A 238 15.39 11.46 -13.55
CA ASN A 238 14.49 11.93 -12.49
C ASN A 238 13.57 10.80 -11.99
N TYR A 239 14.18 9.77 -11.41
CA TYR A 239 13.49 8.62 -10.85
C TYR A 239 13.90 8.34 -9.40
N THR A 240 12.95 7.80 -8.63
CA THR A 240 13.19 7.21 -7.32
C THR A 240 12.71 5.76 -7.30
N ARG A 241 13.16 5.00 -6.31
CA ARG A 241 12.67 3.65 -6.05
C ARG A 241 12.06 3.60 -4.65
N LEU A 242 10.88 3.01 -4.50
CA LEU A 242 10.28 2.71 -3.19
C LEU A 242 10.05 1.19 -3.05
N GLY A 243 10.83 0.53 -2.18
CA GLY A 243 10.75 -0.93 -1.96
C GLY A 243 9.66 -1.36 -0.99
N ASN A 244 8.89 -0.41 -0.47
CA ASN A 244 7.75 -0.65 0.42
C ASN A 244 6.46 -0.03 -0.13
N SER A 245 6.42 0.32 -1.42
CA SER A 245 5.17 0.60 -2.10
C SER A 245 4.44 -0.71 -2.39
N CYS A 246 3.11 -0.66 -2.42
CA CYS A 246 2.26 -1.80 -2.75
C CYS A 246 0.87 -1.28 -3.16
N TRP A 247 0.11 -2.10 -3.87
CA TRP A 247 -1.30 -1.83 -4.16
C TRP A 247 -2.19 -2.20 -2.99
N PHE A 248 -3.17 -1.36 -2.69
CA PHE A 248 -4.33 -1.67 -1.85
C PHE A 248 -5.56 -1.67 -2.74
N THR A 249 -6.38 -2.70 -2.67
CA THR A 249 -7.50 -2.88 -3.59
C THR A 249 -8.71 -3.51 -2.91
N SER A 250 -9.86 -3.37 -3.55
CA SER A 250 -11.11 -4.09 -3.27
C SER A 250 -11.62 -4.85 -4.50
N ILE A 251 -10.78 -4.96 -5.53
CA ILE A 251 -11.01 -5.67 -6.78
C ILE A 251 -10.39 -7.07 -6.66
N GLU A 252 -11.16 -8.09 -7.02
CA GLU A 252 -10.71 -9.47 -6.90
C GLU A 252 -9.60 -9.77 -7.92
N HIS A 253 -8.69 -10.67 -7.54
CA HIS A 253 -7.61 -11.15 -8.41
C HIS A 253 -7.27 -12.60 -8.07
N GLY A 254 -6.77 -13.37 -9.05
CA GLY A 254 -6.54 -14.81 -8.89
C GLY A 254 -5.67 -15.18 -7.68
N ARG A 255 -4.56 -14.44 -7.45
CA ARG A 255 -3.64 -14.71 -6.31
C ARG A 255 -4.30 -14.66 -4.94
N ARG A 256 -5.42 -13.92 -4.79
CA ARG A 256 -6.17 -13.85 -3.53
C ARG A 256 -6.86 -15.17 -3.21
N HIS A 257 -7.16 -15.98 -4.22
CA HIS A 257 -7.87 -17.25 -4.06
C HIS A 257 -6.93 -18.45 -4.29
N GLU A 258 -5.61 -18.25 -4.12
CA GLU A 258 -4.59 -19.29 -4.27
C GLU A 258 -4.17 -19.79 -2.87
N PRO A 259 -4.60 -20.98 -2.44
CA PRO A 259 -4.18 -21.53 -1.16
C PRO A 259 -2.69 -21.83 -1.13
N LEU A 260 -2.04 -21.55 0.01
CA LEU A 260 -0.67 -21.94 0.25
C LEU A 260 -0.54 -23.46 0.35
N SER A 261 0.46 -24.01 -0.34
CA SER A 261 0.95 -25.37 -0.10
C SER A 261 1.81 -25.38 1.16
N LEU A 262 1.33 -26.06 2.20
CA LEU A 262 1.91 -26.04 3.54
C LEU A 262 2.34 -27.45 3.99
N MET A 263 3.43 -27.51 4.74
CA MET A 263 3.89 -28.75 5.38
C MET A 263 3.25 -28.92 6.76
N SER A 264 3.26 -30.15 7.29
CA SER A 264 2.91 -30.41 8.69
C SER A 264 3.86 -29.69 9.65
N MET A 265 3.45 -29.49 10.89
CA MET A 265 4.31 -28.93 11.94
C MET A 265 5.60 -29.74 12.11
N ALA A 266 5.50 -31.07 12.11
CA ALA A 266 6.64 -31.96 12.23
C ALA A 266 7.62 -31.81 11.05
N ASP A 267 7.09 -31.70 9.83
CA ASP A 267 7.91 -31.53 8.63
C ASP A 267 8.55 -30.15 8.57
N ASN A 268 7.85 -29.09 8.98
CA ASN A 268 8.45 -27.76 9.08
C ASN A 268 9.66 -27.77 10.03
N LEU A 269 9.52 -28.37 11.22
CA LEU A 269 10.61 -28.47 12.19
C LEU A 269 11.78 -29.35 11.68
N ARG A 270 11.52 -30.32 10.79
CA ARG A 270 12.55 -31.23 10.26
C ARG A 270 13.24 -30.73 9.00
N PHE A 271 12.49 -30.13 8.07
CA PHE A 271 12.92 -29.88 6.69
C PHE A 271 12.93 -28.40 6.31
N SER A 272 12.51 -27.48 7.18
CA SER A 272 12.53 -26.06 6.87
C SER A 272 13.91 -25.59 6.38
N LYS A 273 13.91 -24.72 5.37
CA LYS A 273 15.12 -24.04 4.89
C LYS A 273 15.63 -22.98 5.87
N HIS A 274 14.80 -22.58 6.83
CA HIS A 274 15.11 -21.56 7.84
C HIS A 274 15.76 -22.22 9.06
N LYS A 275 16.97 -21.79 9.40
CA LYS A 275 17.79 -22.39 10.47
C LYS A 275 17.20 -22.15 11.85
N GLU A 276 16.41 -21.09 11.98
CA GLU A 276 15.73 -20.65 13.19
C GLU A 276 14.58 -21.60 13.60
N LEU A 277 14.06 -22.38 12.65
CA LEU A 277 13.02 -23.39 12.88
C LEU A 277 13.56 -24.82 12.79
N ARG A 278 14.48 -25.09 11.85
CA ARG A 278 14.96 -26.44 11.60
C ARG A 278 15.68 -27.01 12.82
N GLY A 279 15.18 -28.14 13.32
CA GLY A 279 15.70 -28.86 14.49
C GLY A 279 15.15 -28.38 15.83
N LYS A 280 14.20 -27.43 15.85
CA LYS A 280 13.49 -27.07 17.08
C LYS A 280 12.55 -28.21 17.51
N ALA A 281 12.35 -28.33 18.82
CA ALA A 281 11.42 -29.30 19.39
C ALA A 281 9.95 -28.89 19.18
N ALA A 282 9.68 -27.58 19.15
CA ALA A 282 8.36 -26.99 18.91
C ALA A 282 8.53 -25.55 18.41
N TYR A 283 7.44 -24.99 17.88
CA TYR A 283 7.34 -23.55 17.64
C TYR A 283 7.31 -22.79 18.97
N ASP A 284 7.87 -21.59 19.00
CA ASP A 284 7.82 -20.75 20.18
C ASP A 284 6.38 -20.26 20.42
N ARG A 285 6.02 -19.99 21.68
CA ARG A 285 4.72 -19.41 22.06
C ARG A 285 4.93 -18.02 22.63
N TYR A 286 3.98 -17.13 22.35
CA TYR A 286 4.02 -15.81 22.98
C TYR A 286 3.65 -15.90 24.45
N ASP A 287 4.26 -15.03 25.26
CA ASP A 287 3.97 -14.91 26.69
C ASP A 287 2.73 -14.01 26.94
N ASN A 288 2.35 -13.17 25.98
CA ASN A 288 1.23 -12.23 26.08
C ASN A 288 0.13 -12.42 25.02
N TYR A 289 0.14 -13.52 24.28
CA TYR A 289 -0.94 -13.93 23.36
C TYR A 289 -1.06 -15.45 23.38
N ASP A 290 -2.27 -16.00 23.32
CA ASP A 290 -2.45 -17.45 23.14
C ASP A 290 -2.28 -17.85 21.67
N ALA A 291 -1.04 -17.77 21.19
CA ALA A 291 -0.67 -18.13 19.83
C ALA A 291 0.79 -18.61 19.74
N ILE A 292 1.09 -19.37 18.69
CA ILE A 292 2.49 -19.70 18.34
C ILE A 292 3.10 -18.60 17.46
N GLU A 293 4.41 -18.39 17.57
CA GLU A 293 5.19 -17.57 16.64
C GLU A 293 5.55 -18.38 15.41
N VAL A 294 5.03 -17.96 14.25
CA VAL A 294 5.39 -18.50 12.94
C VAL A 294 6.21 -17.43 12.22
N PRO A 295 7.56 -17.51 12.23
CA PRO A 295 8.40 -16.42 11.75
C PRO A 295 8.42 -16.26 10.22
N PHE A 296 7.93 -17.26 9.48
CA PHE A 296 7.95 -17.27 8.02
C PHE A 296 6.63 -17.80 7.45
N THR A 297 6.11 -17.17 6.40
CA THR A 297 4.86 -17.56 5.73
C THR A 297 4.88 -19.00 5.22
N ASP A 298 6.03 -19.48 4.72
CA ASP A 298 6.17 -20.85 4.22
C ASP A 298 6.41 -21.88 5.34
N ALA A 299 6.44 -21.44 6.59
CA ALA A 299 6.51 -22.30 7.77
C ALA A 299 5.20 -22.33 8.57
N ILE A 300 4.09 -21.90 7.98
CA ILE A 300 2.76 -22.09 8.58
C ILE A 300 2.46 -23.59 8.58
N PRO A 301 2.24 -24.22 9.74
CA PRO A 301 1.87 -25.63 9.80
C PRO A 301 0.46 -25.88 9.27
N SER A 302 0.28 -26.89 8.42
CA SER A 302 -1.02 -27.27 7.86
C SER A 302 -1.97 -27.95 8.86
N ASP A 303 -1.42 -28.49 9.95
CA ASP A 303 -2.09 -29.37 10.92
C ASP A 303 -2.26 -28.73 12.31
N TYR A 304 -2.01 -27.42 12.43
CA TYR A 304 -2.16 -26.69 13.69
C TYR A 304 -3.49 -25.94 13.77
N GLU A 305 -4.33 -26.36 14.70
CA GLU A 305 -5.69 -25.82 14.91
C GLU A 305 -5.75 -24.51 15.73
N GLY A 306 -4.65 -24.16 16.40
CA GLY A 306 -4.58 -22.99 17.27
C GLY A 306 -4.37 -21.67 16.52
N VAL A 307 -4.27 -20.57 17.26
CA VAL A 307 -3.93 -19.26 16.68
C VAL A 307 -2.44 -19.20 16.38
N MET A 308 -2.10 -18.61 15.23
CA MET A 308 -0.73 -18.44 14.77
C MET A 308 -0.48 -16.95 14.53
N GLY A 309 0.62 -16.43 15.06
CA GLY A 309 1.11 -15.11 14.67
C GLY A 309 2.09 -15.24 13.52
N VAL A 310 1.73 -14.68 12.37
CA VAL A 310 2.52 -14.71 11.12
C VAL A 310 3.04 -13.31 10.77
N PRO A 311 4.09 -13.17 9.93
CA PRO A 311 4.62 -11.86 9.54
C PRO A 311 3.59 -11.05 8.77
N ILE A 312 3.66 -9.71 8.81
CA ILE A 312 2.75 -8.84 8.04
C ILE A 312 2.78 -9.15 6.53
N SER A 313 3.94 -9.54 5.99
CA SER A 313 4.10 -9.94 4.59
C SER A 313 3.32 -11.19 4.19
N PHE A 314 2.77 -11.96 5.14
CA PHE A 314 1.80 -13.02 4.87
C PHE A 314 0.61 -12.51 4.04
N LEU A 315 0.18 -11.26 4.24
CA LEU A 315 -0.97 -10.68 3.54
C LEU A 315 -0.80 -10.60 2.02
N ILE A 316 0.44 -10.71 1.52
CA ILE A 316 0.73 -10.80 0.08
C ILE A 316 0.21 -12.12 -0.53
N LYS A 317 0.09 -13.16 0.30
CA LYS A 317 -0.35 -14.51 -0.09
C LYS A 317 -1.57 -14.97 0.71
N TYR A 318 -2.30 -14.01 1.29
CA TYR A 318 -3.46 -14.32 2.12
C TYR A 318 -4.61 -14.78 1.24
N CYS A 319 -5.07 -16.01 1.49
CA CYS A 319 -6.24 -16.61 0.89
C CYS A 319 -7.39 -16.65 1.92
N PRO A 320 -8.49 -15.90 1.72
CA PRO A 320 -9.59 -15.84 2.67
C PRO A 320 -10.40 -17.14 2.75
N GLU A 321 -10.22 -18.08 1.83
CA GLU A 321 -10.79 -19.43 1.90
C GLU A 321 -9.95 -20.37 2.76
N GLN A 322 -8.64 -20.09 2.92
CA GLN A 322 -7.73 -20.93 3.70
C GLN A 322 -7.58 -20.44 5.14
N PHE A 323 -7.62 -19.13 5.37
CA PHE A 323 -7.32 -18.55 6.69
C PHE A 323 -8.34 -17.49 7.12
N GLU A 324 -8.61 -17.47 8.43
CA GLU A 324 -9.32 -16.39 9.10
C GLU A 324 -8.31 -15.45 9.77
N ILE A 325 -8.45 -14.14 9.55
CA ILE A 325 -7.68 -13.12 10.28
C ILE A 325 -8.40 -12.77 11.59
N LEU A 326 -7.74 -13.04 12.71
CA LEU A 326 -8.27 -12.83 14.05
C LEU A 326 -7.85 -11.48 14.64
N GLY A 327 -6.70 -10.93 14.25
CA GLY A 327 -6.21 -9.68 14.80
C GLY A 327 -4.77 -9.35 14.43
N ILE A 328 -4.19 -8.37 15.11
CA ILE A 328 -2.79 -7.97 14.96
C ILE A 328 -2.17 -7.71 16.34
N THR A 329 -0.91 -8.05 16.51
CA THR A 329 -0.17 -7.84 17.76
C THR A 329 0.31 -6.38 17.89
N LYS A 330 -0.62 -5.44 17.90
CA LYS A 330 -0.40 -4.01 18.15
C LYS A 330 -1.21 -3.59 19.36
N THR A 331 -0.63 -2.74 20.22
CA THR A 331 -1.28 -2.29 21.47
C THR A 331 -2.67 -1.69 21.25
N TRP A 332 -2.85 -0.92 20.16
CA TRP A 332 -4.13 -0.27 19.86
C TRP A 332 -5.24 -1.28 19.54
N TYR A 333 -4.91 -2.52 19.16
CA TYR A 333 -5.88 -3.57 18.90
C TYR A 333 -6.41 -4.19 20.20
N GLY A 334 -5.62 -4.16 21.28
CA GLY A 334 -6.11 -4.37 22.64
C GLY A 334 -6.40 -5.81 23.06
N ILE A 335 -5.80 -6.82 22.41
CA ILE A 335 -6.07 -8.25 22.71
C ILE A 335 -4.92 -8.97 23.44
N ALA A 336 -3.87 -8.25 23.87
CA ALA A 336 -2.80 -8.85 24.64
C ALA A 336 -3.32 -9.36 25.99
N SER A 337 -2.94 -10.57 26.39
CA SER A 337 -3.38 -11.21 27.63
C SER A 337 -2.60 -10.76 28.87
N LYS A 338 -1.50 -10.02 28.67
CA LYS A 338 -0.56 -9.63 29.73
C LYS A 338 0.02 -8.25 29.46
N ILE A 339 0.18 -7.47 30.53
CA ILE A 339 0.88 -6.18 30.57
C ILE A 339 2.14 -6.35 31.43
N TYR A 340 3.25 -5.81 30.96
CA TYR A 340 4.54 -5.85 31.66
C TYR A 340 4.78 -4.55 32.41
N PRO A 341 5.39 -4.61 33.62
CA PRO A 341 5.89 -3.43 34.32
C PRO A 341 7.07 -2.80 33.57
N GLU A 342 7.68 -1.74 34.10
CA GLU A 342 8.92 -1.16 33.55
C GLU A 342 9.99 -2.25 33.35
N GLN A 343 10.64 -2.23 32.19
CA GLN A 343 11.64 -3.22 31.78
C GLN A 343 13.02 -2.58 31.67
N ILE A 344 14.07 -3.37 31.91
CA ILE A 344 15.43 -3.02 31.52
C ILE A 344 15.64 -3.54 30.09
N GLN A 345 15.74 -2.64 29.12
CA GLN A 345 16.16 -2.94 27.75
C GLN A 345 17.68 -2.98 27.68
N ILE A 346 18.22 -4.02 27.05
CA ILE A 346 19.62 -4.14 26.63
C ILE A 346 19.62 -4.12 25.10
N ASP A 347 20.18 -3.07 24.49
CA ASP A 347 20.28 -2.98 23.03
C ASP A 347 21.39 -3.88 22.45
N HIS A 348 21.49 -3.93 21.12
CA HIS A 348 22.52 -4.73 20.42
C HIS A 348 23.97 -4.36 20.79
N HIS A 349 24.20 -3.19 21.39
CA HIS A 349 25.52 -2.73 21.83
C HIS A 349 25.73 -2.93 23.34
N GLY A 350 24.77 -3.55 24.03
CA GLY A 350 24.81 -3.76 25.48
C GLY A 350 24.40 -2.55 26.30
N LYS A 351 23.86 -1.49 25.68
CA LYS A 351 23.43 -0.30 26.42
C LYS A 351 22.12 -0.57 27.13
N GLU A 352 22.08 -0.24 28.41
CA GLU A 352 20.89 -0.37 29.24
C GLU A 352 19.98 0.86 29.16
N SER A 353 18.67 0.65 29.20
CA SER A 353 17.66 1.71 29.28
C SER A 353 16.37 1.21 29.94
N LYS A 354 15.70 2.06 30.71
CA LYS A 354 14.37 1.78 31.28
C LYS A 354 13.28 2.12 30.26
N VAL A 355 12.39 1.17 29.98
CA VAL A 355 11.36 1.29 28.95
C VAL A 355 10.08 0.52 29.31
N THR A 356 9.03 0.72 28.52
CA THR A 356 7.78 -0.06 28.59
C THR A 356 7.46 -0.81 27.28
N LYS A 357 8.48 -0.97 26.42
CA LYS A 357 8.36 -1.45 25.03
C LYS A 357 7.73 -2.83 24.89
N LEU A 358 7.86 -3.75 25.85
CA LEU A 358 7.22 -5.08 25.76
C LEU A 358 5.69 -5.00 25.57
N ASN A 359 5.07 -3.88 25.95
CA ASN A 359 3.63 -3.64 25.79
C ASN A 359 3.23 -3.20 24.35
N ASP A 360 4.20 -3.00 23.45
CA ASP A 360 3.98 -2.51 22.08
C ASP A 360 3.63 -3.63 21.06
N GLY A 361 3.76 -4.89 21.46
CA GLY A 361 3.68 -6.04 20.54
C GLY A 361 3.75 -7.41 21.21
N ALA A 362 3.94 -8.46 20.41
CA ALA A 362 4.05 -9.83 20.90
C ALA A 362 5.43 -10.12 21.49
N VAL A 363 5.44 -10.90 22.57
CA VAL A 363 6.60 -11.11 23.42
C VAL A 363 6.92 -12.59 23.54
N LEU A 364 8.20 -12.92 23.40
CA LEU A 364 8.75 -14.26 23.62
C LEU A 364 9.54 -14.28 24.94
N LEU A 365 9.33 -15.31 25.76
CA LEU A 365 10.08 -15.57 26.98
C LEU A 365 11.25 -16.50 26.68
N HIS A 366 12.44 -16.16 27.21
CA HIS A 366 13.67 -16.91 27.00
C HIS A 366 14.23 -17.43 28.33
N SER A 367 14.74 -18.67 28.31
CA SER A 367 15.41 -19.29 29.46
C SER A 367 16.86 -18.84 29.63
N LYS A 368 17.43 -18.21 28.60
CA LYS A 368 18.81 -17.70 28.55
C LYS A 368 18.80 -16.30 27.95
N VAL A 369 19.88 -15.56 28.18
CA VAL A 369 20.09 -14.24 27.59
C VAL A 369 20.14 -14.37 26.05
N PRO A 370 19.22 -13.71 25.32
CA PRO A 370 19.26 -13.66 23.87
C PRO A 370 20.59 -13.08 23.35
N GLN A 371 21.08 -13.62 22.25
CA GLN A 371 22.38 -13.24 21.68
C GLN A 371 22.18 -12.46 20.39
N ASN A 372 23.00 -11.42 20.18
CA ASN A 372 22.98 -10.57 18.99
C ASN A 372 21.63 -9.89 18.71
N GLU A 373 20.79 -9.71 19.73
CA GLU A 373 19.51 -9.01 19.63
C GLU A 373 19.21 -8.13 20.83
N THR A 374 18.33 -7.15 20.63
CA THR A 374 17.81 -6.34 21.73
C THR A 374 16.86 -7.20 22.57
N TYR A 375 17.10 -7.27 23.88
CA TYR A 375 16.26 -8.03 24.81
C TYR A 375 15.88 -7.19 26.03
N TYR A 376 14.96 -7.73 26.82
CA TYR A 376 14.35 -7.04 27.96
C TYR A 376 14.40 -7.93 29.20
N ILE A 377 14.64 -7.32 30.35
CA ILE A 377 14.67 -7.99 31.64
C ILE A 377 13.49 -7.51 32.48
N VAL A 378 12.70 -8.47 32.97
CA VAL A 378 11.61 -8.25 33.93
C VAL A 378 11.66 -9.36 34.98
N ASP A 379 11.80 -8.99 36.25
CA ASP A 379 11.86 -9.92 37.39
C ASP A 379 12.88 -11.07 37.20
N GLY A 380 14.06 -10.74 36.67
CA GLY A 380 15.13 -11.71 36.40
C GLY A 380 14.89 -12.65 35.22
N LYS A 381 13.79 -12.49 34.47
CA LYS A 381 13.50 -13.22 33.24
C LYS A 381 13.85 -12.41 32.00
N TYR A 382 14.17 -13.11 30.91
CA TYR A 382 14.60 -12.51 29.64
C TYR A 382 13.50 -12.59 28.59
N TYR A 383 13.27 -11.50 27.88
CA TYR A 383 12.22 -11.41 26.87
C TYR A 383 12.74 -10.75 25.59
N THR A 384 12.15 -11.11 24.46
CA THR A 384 12.27 -10.33 23.22
C THR A 384 10.88 -9.94 22.73
N GLN A 385 10.81 -8.81 22.03
CA GLN A 385 9.59 -8.40 21.34
C GLN A 385 9.77 -8.64 19.85
N VAL A 386 8.83 -9.34 19.24
CA VAL A 386 8.81 -9.54 17.79
C VAL A 386 8.16 -8.33 17.10
N TYR A 387 8.51 -8.11 15.83
CA TYR A 387 7.75 -7.20 14.96
C TYR A 387 6.29 -7.63 14.90
N ALA A 388 5.39 -6.67 14.62
CA ALA A 388 3.95 -6.94 14.57
C ALA A 388 3.61 -8.18 13.72
N ARG A 389 2.72 -9.00 14.26
CA ARG A 389 2.24 -10.25 13.68
C ARG A 389 0.75 -10.14 13.39
N VAL A 390 0.34 -10.67 12.26
CA VAL A 390 -1.09 -10.94 11.99
C VAL A 390 -1.44 -12.23 12.69
N LEU A 391 -2.48 -12.23 13.51
CA LEU A 391 -3.00 -13.42 14.15
C LEU A 391 -3.99 -14.07 13.20
N ILE A 392 -3.73 -15.32 12.83
CA ILE A 392 -4.55 -16.10 11.90
C ILE A 392 -4.91 -17.47 12.47
N ARG A 393 -5.90 -18.12 11.86
CA ARG A 393 -6.26 -19.52 12.05
C ARG A 393 -6.65 -20.13 10.71
N HIS A 394 -6.46 -21.44 10.53
CA HIS A 394 -7.04 -22.16 9.40
C HIS A 394 -8.57 -22.12 9.44
N ILE A 395 -9.19 -21.92 8.28
CA ILE A 395 -10.62 -22.17 8.12
C ILE A 395 -10.80 -23.68 7.96
N ARG A 396 -11.59 -24.28 8.84
CA ARG A 396 -11.95 -25.69 8.69
C ARG A 396 -12.92 -25.83 7.51
N LEU A 397 -12.55 -26.64 6.53
CA LEU A 397 -13.48 -27.12 5.50
C LEU A 397 -14.45 -28.16 6.09
#